data_AF-A0A217EFK9-F1
#
_entry.id   AF-A0A217EFK9-F1
#
_cell.length_a   1.000
_cell.length_b   1.000
_cell.length_c   1.000
_cell.angle_alpha   90.00
_cell.angle_beta   90.00
_cell.angle_gamma   90.00
#
_symmetry.space_group_name_H-M   'P 1'
#
loop_
_entity.id
_entity.type
_entity.pdbx_description
1 polymer ?
#
loop_
_entity_poly.entity_id
_entity_poly.type
_entity_poly.pdbx_seq_one_letter_code
_entity_poly.pdbx_strand_id
1 'polypeptide(L)'
;MDAHLWIIFTWIVKVFLYLGLSMSVGGLFCYHYFCHEKHSQIAVFQYIRWGAVLGLISSVLSFLLLIASFAQTGFSGLWNATYFSLLMNTPVGMVHTLRILSFLALVVVIVLPWQHRSAWSFVKKLLIATLCIPIIISFSQLGHVTNLAVYAQVLVSFHVATMSLWMGSLYPLWWLNRHTHRFTFKTHVEQFGQIALGVVGILIVCGVSVLFLLLPSIMTLFTTPYGNTLLVKLLLVFSILVLATCNKLYFTPRLDQPNMYKVFRSVLTFEMLLGFAILVTTSFMTTVVGID
;
A
#
# COMPACT_ATOMS: atom_id res chain seq x y z
N MET A 1 -22.43 16.07 15.65
CA MET A 1 -21.85 15.48 14.43
C MET A 1 -21.78 13.99 14.68
N ASP A 2 -22.43 13.19 13.83
CA ASP A 2 -22.71 11.80 14.15
C ASP A 2 -21.43 10.95 14.10
N ALA A 3 -21.33 9.95 14.98
CA ALA A 3 -20.20 9.01 15.03
C ALA A 3 -19.91 8.37 13.65
N HIS A 4 -20.95 8.22 12.82
CA HIS A 4 -20.84 7.74 11.44
C HIS A 4 -19.93 8.58 10.53
N LEU A 5 -19.91 9.91 10.68
CA LEU A 5 -19.08 10.77 9.82
C LEU A 5 -17.58 10.57 10.10
N TRP A 6 -17.19 10.39 11.36
CA TRP A 6 -15.80 10.11 11.73
C TRP A 6 -15.30 8.78 11.17
N ILE A 7 -16.18 7.77 11.17
CA ILE A 7 -15.88 6.45 10.59
C ILE A 7 -15.64 6.56 9.09
N ILE A 8 -16.48 7.32 8.36
CA ILE A 8 -16.33 7.54 6.91
C ILE A 8 -15.02 8.26 6.60
N PHE A 9 -14.69 9.34 7.32
CA PHE A 9 -13.43 10.04 7.11
C PHE A 9 -12.22 9.17 7.41
N THR A 10 -12.27 8.39 8.49
CA THR A 10 -11.18 7.46 8.85
C THR A 10 -11.00 6.39 7.79
N TRP A 11 -12.11 5.84 7.26
CA TRP A 11 -12.10 4.89 6.17
C TRP A 11 -11.42 5.44 4.90
N ILE A 12 -11.83 6.64 4.46
CA ILE A 12 -11.27 7.30 3.26
C ILE A 12 -9.79 7.62 3.45
N VAL A 13 -9.41 8.20 4.60
CA VAL A 13 -8.02 8.55 4.90
C VAL A 13 -7.13 7.30 4.93
N LYS A 14 -7.63 6.18 5.46
CA LYS A 14 -6.88 4.92 5.49
C LYS A 14 -6.68 4.31 4.08
N VAL A 15 -7.61 4.51 3.15
CA VAL A 15 -7.40 4.16 1.72
C VAL A 15 -6.25 4.97 1.13
N PHE A 16 -6.23 6.29 1.34
CA PHE A 16 -5.13 7.15 0.87
C PHE A 16 -3.80 6.81 1.53
N LEU A 17 -3.80 6.39 2.79
CA LEU A 17 -2.62 5.90 3.49
C LEU A 17 -2.05 4.63 2.82
N TYR A 18 -2.90 3.65 2.48
CA TYR A 18 -2.49 2.45 1.74
C TYR A 18 -1.92 2.80 0.36
N LEU A 19 -2.54 3.75 -0.35
CA LEU A 19 -2.04 4.21 -1.64
C LEU A 19 -0.67 4.90 -1.50
N GLY A 20 -0.50 5.79 -0.53
CA GLY A 20 0.75 6.50 -0.29
C GLY A 20 1.92 5.55 -0.01
N LEU A 21 1.70 4.53 0.82
CA LEU A 21 2.71 3.48 1.05
C LEU A 21 2.98 2.65 -0.22
N SER A 22 1.94 2.21 -0.92
CA SER A 22 2.08 1.42 -2.15
C SER A 22 2.90 2.17 -3.20
N MET A 23 2.55 3.43 -3.48
CA MET A 23 3.27 4.31 -4.40
C MET A 23 4.75 4.46 -4.02
N SER A 24 5.04 4.56 -2.72
CA SER A 24 6.41 4.74 -2.22
C SER A 24 7.25 3.47 -2.38
N VAL A 25 6.71 2.31 -1.97
CA VAL A 25 7.41 1.01 -2.01
C VAL A 25 7.52 0.48 -3.44
N GLY A 26 6.41 0.35 -4.15
CA GLY A 26 6.40 -0.17 -5.52
C GLY A 26 7.05 0.79 -6.53
N GLY A 27 6.96 2.10 -6.28
CA GLY A 27 7.70 3.11 -7.04
C GLY A 27 9.21 2.99 -6.85
N LEU A 28 9.70 2.82 -5.61
CA LEU A 28 11.13 2.60 -5.34
C LEU A 28 11.64 1.32 -6.01
N PHE A 29 10.84 0.25 -5.97
CA PHE A 29 11.14 -0.99 -6.66
C PHE A 29 11.28 -0.80 -8.18
N CYS A 30 10.31 -0.16 -8.83
CA CYS A 30 10.38 0.12 -10.27
C CYS A 30 11.52 1.08 -10.64
N TYR A 31 11.81 2.06 -9.78
CA TYR A 31 12.94 2.97 -9.96
C TYR A 31 14.27 2.21 -9.96
N HIS A 32 14.42 1.22 -9.09
CA HIS A 32 15.65 0.42 -9.00
C HIS A 32 15.85 -0.50 -10.19
N TYR A 33 14.80 -1.23 -10.61
CA TYR A 33 14.94 -2.31 -11.60
C TYR A 33 14.67 -1.88 -13.05
N PHE A 34 13.83 -0.88 -13.29
CA PHE A 34 13.30 -0.61 -14.63
C PHE A 34 13.61 0.82 -15.14
N CYS A 35 14.02 1.75 -14.28
CA CYS A 35 14.23 3.14 -14.67
C CYS A 35 15.72 3.45 -14.96
N HIS A 36 16.16 3.16 -16.17
CA HIS A 36 17.53 3.44 -16.63
C HIS A 36 17.65 4.81 -17.29
N GLU A 37 16.61 5.24 -18.00
CA GLU A 37 16.56 6.51 -18.71
C GLU A 37 16.17 7.68 -17.79
N LYS A 38 16.79 8.86 -17.97
CA LYS A 38 16.50 10.05 -17.14
C LYS A 38 15.01 10.40 -17.11
N HIS A 39 14.32 10.31 -18.24
CA HIS A 39 12.89 10.59 -18.32
C HIS A 39 12.06 9.63 -17.45
N SER A 40 12.38 8.33 -17.48
CA SER A 40 11.72 7.32 -16.62
C SER A 40 12.02 7.52 -15.14
N GLN A 41 13.27 7.87 -14.82
CA GLN A 41 13.70 8.16 -13.45
C GLN A 41 12.92 9.34 -12.87
N ILE A 42 12.78 10.44 -13.61
CA ILE A 42 12.04 11.62 -13.15
C ILE A 42 10.55 11.28 -12.92
N ALA A 43 9.92 10.57 -13.85
CA ALA A 43 8.50 10.24 -13.74
C ALA A 43 8.20 9.32 -12.55
N VAL A 44 8.97 8.25 -12.37
CA VAL A 44 8.78 7.33 -11.24
C VAL A 44 9.18 7.98 -9.92
N PHE A 45 10.19 8.85 -9.92
CA PHE A 45 10.55 9.59 -8.72
C PHE A 45 9.47 10.60 -8.30
N GLN A 46 8.81 11.26 -9.26
CA GLN A 46 7.66 12.11 -8.99
C GLN A 46 6.46 11.31 -8.47
N TYR A 47 6.27 10.08 -8.95
CA TYR A 47 5.28 9.15 -8.42
C TYR A 47 5.55 8.78 -6.95
N ILE A 48 6.80 8.44 -6.59
CA ILE A 48 7.21 8.20 -5.19
C ILE A 48 6.98 9.46 -4.34
N ARG A 49 7.33 10.65 -4.86
CA ARG A 49 7.11 11.94 -4.16
C ARG A 49 5.63 12.16 -3.83
N TRP A 50 4.74 11.95 -4.79
CA TRP A 50 3.30 12.07 -4.54
C TRP A 50 2.82 11.02 -3.54
N GLY A 51 3.33 9.80 -3.60
CA GLY A 51 3.06 8.75 -2.62
C GLY A 51 3.46 9.15 -1.20
N ALA A 52 4.66 9.72 -1.04
CA ALA A 52 5.19 10.22 0.23
C ALA A 52 4.32 11.32 0.83
N VAL A 53 3.95 12.32 0.03
CA VAL A 53 3.12 13.45 0.45
C VAL A 53 1.72 12.97 0.83
N LEU A 54 1.12 12.10 0.01
CA LEU A 54 -0.19 11.51 0.28
C LEU A 54 -0.17 10.70 1.58
N GLY A 55 0.87 9.88 1.79
CA GLY A 55 1.07 9.10 3.00
C GLY A 55 1.28 9.96 4.25
N LEU A 56 2.02 11.07 4.14
CA LEU A 56 2.21 12.03 5.24
C LEU A 56 0.88 12.69 5.62
N ILE A 57 0.18 13.28 4.65
CA ILE A 57 -1.11 13.95 4.88
C ILE A 57 -2.11 12.95 5.50
N SER A 58 -2.19 11.74 4.94
CA SER A 58 -3.09 10.70 5.45
C SER A 58 -2.71 10.24 6.85
N SER A 59 -1.42 10.17 7.18
CA SER A 59 -0.96 9.78 8.52
C SER A 59 -1.30 10.82 9.57
N VAL A 60 -1.12 12.11 9.25
CA VAL A 60 -1.49 13.23 10.12
C VAL A 60 -3.00 13.27 10.31
N LEU A 61 -3.77 13.22 9.22
CA LEU A 61 -5.23 13.19 9.28
C LEU A 61 -5.74 11.98 10.08
N SER A 62 -5.15 10.79 9.90
CA SER A 62 -5.54 9.61 10.67
C SER A 62 -5.41 9.82 12.18
N PHE A 63 -4.36 10.50 12.62
CA PHE A 63 -4.16 10.78 14.05
C PHE A 63 -5.10 11.86 14.56
N LEU A 64 -5.33 12.93 13.79
CA LEU A 64 -6.29 13.97 14.15
C LEU A 64 -7.73 13.44 14.21
N LEU A 65 -8.12 12.59 13.27
CA LEU A 65 -9.42 11.92 13.27
C LEU A 65 -9.59 11.00 14.48
N LEU A 66 -8.53 10.31 14.90
CA LEU A 66 -8.54 9.51 16.13
C LEU A 66 -8.81 10.40 17.36
N ILE A 67 -8.09 11.52 17.51
CA ILE A 67 -8.33 12.50 18.59
C ILE A 67 -9.77 12.98 18.57
N ALA A 68 -10.27 13.39 17.41
CA ALA A 68 -11.63 13.91 17.27
C ALA A 68 -12.71 12.85 17.59
N SER A 69 -12.46 11.58 17.24
CA SER A 69 -13.35 10.47 17.56
C SER A 69 -13.48 10.21 19.06
N PHE A 70 -12.45 10.48 19.85
CA PHE A 70 -12.53 10.43 21.32
C PHE A 70 -13.13 11.70 21.91
N ALA A 71 -12.82 12.87 21.34
CA ALA A 71 -13.31 14.15 21.83
C ALA A 71 -14.83 14.31 21.69
N GLN A 72 -15.44 13.79 20.62
CA GLN A 72 -16.88 13.86 20.35
C GLN A 72 -17.48 15.29 20.36
N THR A 73 -16.66 16.33 20.19
CA THR A 73 -17.09 17.74 20.15
C THR A 73 -17.26 18.30 18.72
N GLY A 74 -17.38 17.43 17.71
CA GLY A 74 -17.37 17.85 16.30
C GLY A 74 -15.98 18.28 15.81
N PHE A 75 -15.90 19.14 14.79
CA PHE A 75 -14.61 19.51 14.17
C PHE A 75 -13.62 20.21 15.11
N SER A 76 -14.09 20.86 16.18
CA SER A 76 -13.21 21.41 17.22
C SER A 76 -12.40 20.32 17.93
N GLY A 77 -12.91 19.08 17.93
CA GLY A 77 -12.25 17.92 18.52
C GLY A 77 -10.91 17.57 17.89
N LEU A 78 -10.66 17.98 16.64
CA LEU A 78 -9.35 17.79 15.97
C LEU A 78 -8.21 18.47 16.73
N TRP A 79 -8.52 19.53 17.48
CA TRP A 79 -7.56 20.34 18.22
C TRP A 79 -7.67 20.14 19.75
N ASN A 80 -8.28 19.04 20.19
CA ASN A 80 -8.45 18.79 21.61
C ASN A 80 -7.12 18.41 22.29
N ALA A 81 -6.55 19.34 23.04
CA ALA A 81 -5.25 19.18 23.71
C ALA A 81 -5.24 18.05 24.76
N THR A 82 -6.36 17.80 25.43
CA THR A 82 -6.48 16.75 26.45
C THR A 82 -6.39 15.35 25.82
N TYR A 83 -7.12 15.10 24.73
CA TYR A 83 -7.04 13.81 24.05
C TYR A 83 -5.74 13.66 23.25
N PHE A 84 -5.17 14.75 22.74
CA PHE A 84 -3.82 14.73 22.17
C PHE A 84 -2.79 14.25 23.20
N SER A 85 -2.76 14.86 24.40
CA SER A 85 -1.80 14.49 25.44
C SER A 85 -2.04 13.08 25.98
N LEU A 86 -3.31 12.67 26.13
CA LEU A 86 -3.66 11.31 26.53
C LEU A 86 -3.15 10.29 25.50
N LEU A 87 -3.45 10.47 24.21
CA LEU A 87 -3.06 9.53 23.16
C LEU A 87 -1.55 9.47 22.97
N MET A 88 -0.83 10.59 23.11
CA MET A 88 0.65 10.59 23.02
C MET A 88 1.33 9.71 24.07
N ASN A 89 0.67 9.48 25.21
CA ASN A 89 1.16 8.59 26.26
C ASN A 89 0.75 7.12 26.06
N THR A 90 0.17 6.76 24.91
CA THR A 90 -0.24 5.39 24.58
C THR A 90 0.64 4.78 23.48
N PRO A 91 0.74 3.44 23.41
CA PRO A 91 1.38 2.77 22.27
C PRO A 91 0.80 3.18 20.92
N VAL A 92 -0.52 3.42 20.84
CA VAL A 92 -1.21 3.87 19.62
C VAL A 92 -0.67 5.22 19.17
N GLY A 93 -0.53 6.19 20.08
CA GLY A 93 0.07 7.49 19.79
C GLY A 93 1.50 7.37 19.29
N MET A 94 2.33 6.53 19.92
CA MET A 94 3.71 6.30 19.50
C MET A 94 3.79 5.74 18.07
N VAL A 95 2.94 4.78 17.71
CA VAL A 95 2.90 4.20 16.35
C VAL A 95 2.49 5.24 15.31
N HIS A 96 1.49 6.07 15.61
CA HIS A 96 1.09 7.17 14.72
C HIS A 96 2.21 8.21 14.55
N THR A 97 2.89 8.60 15.63
CA THR A 97 4.02 9.52 15.58
C THR A 97 5.18 8.95 14.77
N LEU A 98 5.56 7.69 14.99
CA LEU A 98 6.59 7.01 14.22
C LEU A 98 6.26 7.03 12.71
N ARG A 99 5.01 6.73 12.35
CA ARG A 99 4.57 6.74 10.96
C ARG A 99 4.63 8.15 10.35
N ILE A 100 4.17 9.18 11.07
CA ILE A 100 4.21 10.58 10.63
C ILE A 100 5.66 11.02 10.41
N LEU A 101 6.55 10.78 11.38
CA LEU A 101 7.96 11.15 11.29
C LEU A 101 8.68 10.41 10.14
N SER A 102 8.34 9.13 9.92
CA SER A 102 8.93 8.35 8.83
C SER A 102 8.50 8.88 7.46
N PHE A 103 7.21 9.19 7.27
CA PHE A 103 6.74 9.83 6.03
C PHE A 103 7.31 11.24 5.85
N LEU A 104 7.42 12.02 6.92
CA LEU A 104 8.01 13.36 6.89
C LEU A 104 9.48 13.29 6.45
N ALA A 105 10.27 12.41 7.07
CA ALA A 105 11.65 12.17 6.68
C ALA A 105 11.75 11.69 5.22
N LEU A 106 10.82 10.85 4.76
CA LEU A 106 10.79 10.36 3.39
C LEU A 106 10.49 11.50 2.39
N VAL A 107 9.57 12.42 2.71
CA VAL A 107 9.33 13.64 1.92
C VAL A 107 10.58 14.52 1.88
N VAL A 108 11.24 14.74 3.02
CA VAL A 108 12.47 15.55 3.12
C VAL A 108 13.58 14.95 2.25
N VAL A 109 13.86 13.65 2.39
CA VAL A 109 14.87 12.94 1.58
C VAL A 109 14.58 13.06 0.08
N ILE A 110 13.31 13.03 -0.31
CA ILE A 110 12.90 13.10 -1.70
C ILE A 110 13.09 14.50 -2.29
N VAL A 111 12.67 15.54 -1.55
CA VAL A 111 12.65 16.94 -2.00
C VAL A 111 14.03 17.61 -1.94
N LEU A 112 14.87 17.22 -0.98
CA LEU A 112 16.21 17.80 -0.87
C LEU A 112 17.01 17.59 -2.17
N PRO A 113 17.76 18.59 -2.65
CA PRO A 113 18.64 18.43 -3.79
C PRO A 113 19.85 17.58 -3.39
N TRP A 114 20.00 16.42 -4.01
CA TRP A 114 21.19 15.57 -3.84
C TRP A 114 22.18 15.89 -4.95
N GLN A 115 23.47 16.04 -4.61
CA GLN A 115 24.53 16.26 -5.59
C GLN A 115 24.54 15.11 -6.62
N HIS A 116 24.76 15.43 -7.90
CA HIS A 116 24.73 14.49 -9.03
C HIS A 116 25.88 13.45 -9.07
N ARG A 117 26.48 13.09 -7.92
CA ARG A 117 27.45 11.99 -7.88
C ARG A 117 26.75 10.65 -7.75
N SER A 118 27.26 9.65 -8.45
CA SER A 118 26.72 8.27 -8.45
C SER A 118 26.49 7.70 -7.04
N ALA A 119 27.42 7.95 -6.10
CA ALA A 119 27.31 7.49 -4.71
C ALA A 119 26.05 8.00 -3.99
N TRP A 120 25.64 9.24 -4.24
CA TRP A 120 24.44 9.83 -3.62
C TRP A 120 23.14 9.20 -4.11
N SER A 121 23.12 8.65 -5.33
CA SER A 121 21.95 7.92 -5.85
C SER A 121 21.71 6.61 -5.10
N PHE A 122 22.78 5.88 -4.76
CA PHE A 122 22.68 4.67 -3.95
C PHE A 122 22.23 4.98 -2.51
N VAL A 123 22.86 5.97 -1.87
CA VAL A 123 22.50 6.40 -0.51
C VAL A 123 21.04 6.85 -0.45
N LYS A 124 20.58 7.65 -1.42
CA LYS A 124 19.18 8.09 -1.48
C LYS A 124 18.20 6.92 -1.56
N LYS A 125 18.49 5.93 -2.42
CA LYS A 125 17.66 4.71 -2.53
C LYS A 125 17.62 3.92 -1.22
N LEU A 126 18.77 3.75 -0.58
CA LEU A 126 18.88 3.05 0.71
C LEU A 126 18.09 3.77 1.80
N LEU A 127 18.19 5.11 1.89
CA LEU A 127 17.43 5.89 2.86
C LEU A 127 15.91 5.78 2.66
N ILE A 128 15.43 5.87 1.42
CA ILE A 128 14.00 5.69 1.12
C ILE A 128 13.56 4.27 1.53
N ALA A 129 14.34 3.24 1.20
CA ALA A 129 14.05 1.86 1.61
C ALA A 129 13.96 1.71 3.13
N THR A 130 14.95 2.23 3.86
CA THR A 130 15.00 2.17 5.33
C THR A 130 13.82 2.91 5.96
N LEU A 131 13.40 4.05 5.43
CA LEU A 131 12.27 4.82 5.95
C LEU A 131 10.91 4.16 5.68
N CYS A 132 10.79 3.31 4.65
CA CYS A 132 9.59 2.51 4.42
C CYS A 132 9.38 1.42 5.49
N ILE A 133 10.46 0.91 6.12
CA ILE A 133 10.40 -0.17 7.12
C ILE A 133 9.52 0.20 8.33
N PRO A 134 9.76 1.30 9.07
CA PRO A 134 8.92 1.67 10.21
C PRO A 134 7.47 1.98 9.79
N ILE A 135 7.26 2.50 8.57
CA ILE A 135 5.91 2.73 8.04
C ILE A 135 5.18 1.40 7.87
N ILE A 136 5.82 0.38 7.28
CA ILE A 136 5.24 -0.95 7.09
C ILE A 136 4.90 -1.58 8.45
N ILE A 137 5.85 -1.58 9.39
CA ILE A 137 5.68 -2.18 10.72
C ILE A 137 4.53 -1.51 11.50
N SER A 138 4.32 -0.20 11.31
CA SER A 138 3.23 0.52 11.98
C SER A 138 1.83 -0.07 11.70
N PHE A 139 1.63 -0.74 10.56
CA PHE A 139 0.33 -1.36 10.23
C PHE A 139 0.02 -2.61 11.06
N SER A 140 1.04 -3.32 11.54
CA SER A 140 0.85 -4.49 12.40
C SER A 140 0.77 -4.14 13.89
N GLN A 141 1.06 -2.90 14.26
CA GLN A 141 1.07 -2.40 15.63
C GLN A 141 -0.22 -1.65 16.00
N LEU A 142 -1.27 -1.78 15.20
CA LEU A 142 -2.58 -1.16 15.43
C LEU A 142 -3.71 -2.19 15.29
N GLY A 143 -4.80 -1.98 16.03
CA GLY A 143 -5.99 -2.84 16.01
C GLY A 143 -5.76 -4.21 16.64
N HIS A 144 -6.69 -5.15 16.43
CA HIS A 144 -6.70 -6.47 17.09
C HIS A 144 -5.44 -7.32 16.85
N VAL A 145 -4.64 -7.02 15.83
CA VAL A 145 -3.38 -7.71 15.54
C VAL A 145 -2.36 -7.54 16.68
N THR A 146 -2.43 -6.45 17.46
CA THR A 146 -1.54 -6.24 18.62
C THR A 146 -1.80 -7.21 19.75
N ASN A 147 -3.00 -7.77 19.83
CA ASN A 147 -3.38 -8.75 20.85
C ASN A 147 -3.00 -10.19 20.45
N LEU A 148 -2.55 -10.38 19.21
CA LEU A 148 -2.03 -11.64 18.72
C LEU A 148 -0.52 -11.75 18.97
N ALA A 149 0.00 -12.97 18.86
CA ALA A 149 1.43 -13.24 18.99
C ALA A 149 2.28 -12.47 17.95
N VAL A 150 3.54 -12.22 18.28
CA VAL A 150 4.48 -11.42 17.46
C VAL A 150 4.58 -11.91 16.02
N TYR A 151 4.46 -13.22 15.77
CA TYR A 151 4.48 -13.76 14.40
C TYR A 151 3.32 -13.24 13.54
N ALA A 152 2.14 -12.97 14.12
CA ALA A 152 1.02 -12.35 13.38
C ALA A 152 1.38 -10.94 12.90
N GLN A 153 2.12 -10.19 13.73
CA GLN A 153 2.58 -8.85 13.36
C GLN A 153 3.60 -8.90 12.22
N VAL A 154 4.51 -9.88 12.27
CA VAL A 154 5.47 -10.15 11.18
C VAL A 154 4.74 -10.50 9.89
N LEU A 155 3.75 -11.40 9.94
CA LEU A 155 2.97 -11.79 8.77
C LEU A 155 2.22 -10.60 8.15
N VAL A 156 1.59 -9.75 8.97
CA VAL A 156 0.91 -8.54 8.49
C VAL A 156 1.90 -7.55 7.89
N SER A 157 3.07 -7.36 8.50
CA SER A 157 4.13 -6.50 7.96
C SER A 157 4.60 -6.98 6.58
N PHE A 158 4.87 -8.28 6.42
CA PHE A 158 5.24 -8.86 5.12
C PHE A 158 4.10 -8.80 4.11
N HIS A 159 2.85 -9.04 4.53
CA HIS A 159 1.68 -8.90 3.66
C HIS A 159 1.55 -7.47 3.13
N VAL A 160 1.67 -6.47 4.00
CA VAL A 160 1.61 -5.05 3.62
C VAL A 160 2.80 -4.68 2.72
N ALA A 161 4.01 -5.14 3.02
CA ALA A 161 5.21 -4.87 2.22
C ALA A 161 5.08 -5.43 0.80
N THR A 162 4.72 -6.71 0.67
CA THR A 162 4.59 -7.40 -0.62
C THR A 162 3.42 -6.87 -1.43
N MET A 163 2.29 -6.56 -0.79
CA MET A 163 1.16 -5.89 -1.43
C MET A 163 1.55 -4.51 -1.94
N SER A 164 2.23 -3.70 -1.12
CA SER A 164 2.67 -2.34 -1.47
C SER A 164 3.67 -2.36 -2.63
N LEU A 165 4.58 -3.34 -2.65
CA LEU A 165 5.49 -3.57 -3.76
C LEU A 165 4.71 -3.88 -5.03
N TRP A 166 3.86 -4.92 -5.00
CA TRP A 166 3.13 -5.36 -6.19
C TRP A 166 2.18 -4.27 -6.74
N MET A 167 1.28 -3.75 -5.91
CA MET A 167 0.29 -2.76 -6.33
C MET A 167 0.92 -1.43 -6.72
N GLY A 168 1.96 -1.01 -6.00
CA GLY A 168 2.69 0.22 -6.29
C GLY A 168 3.50 0.19 -7.58
N SER A 169 3.81 -1.00 -8.10
CA SER A 169 4.56 -1.16 -9.35
C SER A 169 3.69 -1.07 -10.60
N LEU A 170 2.37 -1.26 -10.49
CA LEU A 170 1.47 -1.32 -11.65
C LEU A 170 1.41 0.02 -12.41
N TYR A 171 1.35 1.15 -11.70
CA TYR A 171 1.31 2.47 -12.35
C TYR A 171 2.63 2.83 -13.07
N PRO A 172 3.82 2.69 -12.45
CA PRO A 172 5.09 2.83 -13.16
C PRO A 172 5.19 1.96 -14.41
N LEU A 173 4.76 0.70 -14.35
CA LEU A 173 4.76 -0.19 -15.53
C LEU A 173 3.78 0.28 -16.62
N TRP A 174 2.60 0.74 -16.22
CA TRP A 174 1.61 1.33 -17.14
C TRP A 174 2.17 2.57 -17.85
N TRP A 175 2.92 3.39 -17.11
CA TRP A 175 3.57 4.57 -17.65
C TRP A 175 4.74 4.21 -18.58
N LEU A 176 5.57 3.24 -18.19
CA LEU A 176 6.69 2.75 -19.01
C LEU A 176 6.20 2.16 -20.34
N ASN A 177 5.07 1.44 -20.34
CA ASN A 177 4.46 0.92 -21.57
C ASN A 177 4.17 2.02 -22.62
N ARG A 178 3.94 3.27 -22.19
CA ARG A 178 3.68 4.40 -23.10
C ARG A 178 4.94 5.12 -23.57
N HIS A 179 6.02 5.08 -22.79
CA HIS A 179 7.18 5.96 -22.96
C HIS A 179 8.50 5.21 -23.18
N THR A 180 8.46 3.89 -23.24
CA THR A 180 9.63 3.03 -23.45
C THR A 180 9.50 2.25 -24.77
N HIS A 181 10.63 1.99 -25.42
CA HIS A 181 10.67 1.17 -26.64
C HIS A 181 10.11 -0.24 -26.36
N ARG A 182 9.36 -0.80 -27.33
CA ARG A 182 8.57 -2.03 -27.12
C ARG A 182 9.41 -3.23 -26.68
N PHE A 183 10.58 -3.45 -27.30
CA PHE A 183 11.49 -4.54 -26.93
C PHE A 183 11.97 -4.41 -25.48
N THR A 184 12.45 -3.23 -25.10
CA THR A 184 12.90 -2.93 -23.72
C THR A 184 11.77 -3.10 -22.71
N PHE A 185 10.56 -2.63 -23.06
CA PHE A 185 9.39 -2.79 -22.21
C PHE A 185 9.01 -4.26 -21.99
N LYS A 186 9.04 -5.08 -23.05
CA LYS A 186 8.77 -6.53 -22.93
C LYS A 186 9.74 -7.18 -21.96
N THR A 187 11.04 -6.92 -22.07
CA THR A 187 12.06 -7.43 -21.13
C THR A 187 11.75 -7.01 -19.69
N HIS A 188 11.37 -5.75 -19.46
CA HIS A 188 11.01 -5.29 -18.12
C HIS A 188 9.78 -6.01 -17.55
N VAL A 189 8.74 -6.25 -18.36
CA VAL A 189 7.54 -6.96 -17.92
C VAL A 189 7.83 -8.44 -17.65
N GLU A 190 8.71 -9.08 -18.43
CA GLU A 190 9.14 -10.46 -18.19
C GLU A 190 9.91 -10.58 -16.85
N GLN A 191 10.85 -9.67 -16.60
CA GLN A 191 11.58 -9.60 -15.33
C GLN A 191 10.64 -9.31 -14.15
N PHE A 192 9.73 -8.36 -14.32
CA PHE A 192 8.69 -8.08 -13.32
C PHE A 192 7.86 -9.31 -13.02
N GLY A 193 7.42 -10.05 -14.06
CA GLY A 193 6.63 -11.26 -13.90
C GLY A 193 7.37 -12.37 -13.14
N GLN A 194 8.70 -12.47 -13.25
CA GLN A 194 9.50 -13.42 -12.47
C GLN A 194 9.57 -13.02 -10.99
N ILE A 195 9.83 -11.75 -10.71
CA ILE A 195 9.89 -11.24 -9.33
C ILE A 195 8.50 -11.30 -8.67
N ALA A 196 7.46 -10.91 -9.42
CA ALA A 196 6.08 -10.89 -8.96
C ALA A 196 5.60 -12.27 -8.52
N LEU A 197 6.06 -13.38 -9.13
CA LEU A 197 5.73 -14.72 -8.65
C LEU A 197 6.14 -14.93 -7.19
N GLY A 198 7.38 -14.57 -6.83
CA GLY A 198 7.87 -14.70 -5.47
C GLY A 198 7.13 -13.78 -4.50
N VAL A 199 6.93 -12.52 -4.90
CA VAL A 199 6.20 -11.52 -4.11
C VAL A 199 4.76 -11.95 -3.85
N VAL A 200 4.05 -12.42 -4.86
CA VAL A 200 2.67 -12.91 -4.76
C VAL A 200 2.60 -14.20 -3.95
N GLY A 201 3.58 -15.10 -4.07
CA GLY A 201 3.67 -16.30 -3.25
C GLY A 201 3.76 -15.97 -1.75
N ILE A 202 4.66 -15.06 -1.38
CA ILE A 202 4.77 -14.57 0.01
C ILE A 202 3.48 -13.88 0.45
N LEU A 203 2.88 -13.04 -0.42
CA LEU A 203 1.63 -12.35 -0.12
C LEU A 203 0.49 -13.30 0.21
N ILE A 204 0.35 -14.39 -0.56
CA ILE A 204 -0.65 -15.44 -0.35
C ILE A 204 -0.38 -16.17 0.96
N VAL A 205 0.86 -16.62 1.20
CA VAL A 205 1.23 -17.32 2.46
C VAL A 205 0.96 -16.46 3.68
N CYS A 206 1.30 -15.17 3.64
CA CYS A 206 1.00 -14.25 4.72
C CYS A 206 -0.51 -14.02 4.88
N GLY A 207 -1.23 -13.82 3.77
CA GLY A 207 -2.67 -13.57 3.79
C GLY A 207 -3.47 -14.76 4.33
N VAL A 208 -3.13 -15.98 3.89
CA VAL A 208 -3.76 -17.23 4.35
C VAL A 208 -3.41 -17.49 5.82
N SER A 209 -2.15 -17.29 6.23
CA SER A 209 -1.78 -17.43 7.63
C SER A 209 -2.57 -16.45 8.51
N VAL A 210 -2.63 -15.17 8.15
CA VAL A 210 -3.40 -14.16 8.89
C VAL A 210 -4.91 -14.48 8.90
N LEU A 211 -5.46 -15.02 7.82
CA LEU A 211 -6.85 -15.47 7.74
C LEU A 211 -7.18 -16.52 8.81
N PHE A 212 -6.32 -17.54 8.97
CA PHE A 212 -6.50 -18.59 9.99
C PHE A 212 -6.33 -18.08 11.42
N LEU A 213 -5.53 -17.03 11.64
CA LEU A 213 -5.35 -16.44 12.97
C LEU A 213 -6.51 -15.57 13.41
N LEU A 214 -7.20 -14.93 12.44
CA LEU A 214 -8.28 -14.00 12.73
C LEU A 214 -9.65 -14.66 12.77
N LEU A 215 -9.85 -15.79 12.10
CA LEU A 215 -11.13 -16.48 12.05
C LEU A 215 -11.20 -17.63 13.06
N PRO A 216 -12.11 -17.58 14.05
CA PRO A 216 -12.30 -18.69 14.99
C PRO A 216 -12.79 -19.99 14.33
N SER A 217 -13.56 -19.89 13.24
CA SER A 217 -14.02 -21.05 12.46
C SER A 217 -14.35 -20.65 11.03
N ILE A 218 -14.41 -21.61 10.10
CA ILE A 218 -14.79 -21.31 8.71
C ILE A 218 -16.23 -20.80 8.58
N MET A 219 -17.11 -21.15 9.53
CA MET A 219 -18.49 -20.69 9.54
C MET A 219 -18.59 -19.19 9.76
N THR A 220 -17.64 -18.57 10.46
CA THR A 220 -17.67 -17.12 10.68
C THR A 220 -17.53 -16.33 9.39
N LEU A 221 -16.97 -16.93 8.32
CA LEU A 221 -16.94 -16.31 6.98
C LEU A 221 -18.34 -16.02 6.44
N PHE A 222 -19.31 -16.88 6.73
CA PHE A 222 -20.66 -16.80 6.16
C PHE A 222 -21.69 -16.21 7.13
N THR A 223 -21.41 -16.24 8.43
CA THR A 223 -22.37 -15.84 9.47
C THR A 223 -22.14 -14.44 10.03
N THR A 224 -20.95 -13.85 9.83
CA THR A 224 -20.59 -12.55 10.42
C THR A 224 -20.43 -11.45 9.36
N PRO A 225 -20.73 -10.18 9.69
CA PRO A 225 -20.44 -9.05 8.79
C PRO A 225 -18.96 -8.95 8.41
N TYR A 226 -18.07 -9.25 9.36
CA TYR A 226 -16.62 -9.29 9.13
C TYR A 226 -16.24 -10.36 8.10
N GLY A 227 -16.75 -11.58 8.30
CA GLY A 227 -16.55 -12.71 7.40
C GLY A 227 -17.06 -12.44 5.98
N ASN A 228 -18.27 -11.89 5.85
CA ASN A 228 -18.85 -11.56 4.55
C ASN A 228 -18.02 -10.52 3.79
N THR A 229 -17.52 -9.49 4.48
CA THR A 229 -16.64 -8.49 3.88
C THR A 229 -15.29 -9.10 3.47
N LEU A 230 -14.77 -10.04 4.26
CA LEU A 230 -13.57 -10.79 3.95
C LEU A 230 -13.76 -11.72 2.74
N LEU A 231 -14.92 -12.35 2.58
CA LEU A 231 -15.27 -13.12 1.37
C LEU A 231 -15.24 -12.25 0.12
N VAL A 232 -15.81 -11.04 0.17
CA VAL A 232 -15.73 -10.08 -0.95
C VAL A 232 -14.27 -9.75 -1.28
N LYS A 233 -13.43 -9.49 -0.26
CA LYS A 233 -12.00 -9.28 -0.46
C LYS A 233 -11.32 -10.49 -1.11
N LEU A 234 -11.64 -11.71 -0.68
CA LEU A 234 -11.06 -12.94 -1.25
C LEU A 234 -11.47 -13.15 -2.71
N LEU A 235 -12.72 -12.85 -3.08
CA LEU A 235 -13.17 -12.89 -4.48
C LEU A 235 -12.43 -11.88 -5.36
N LEU A 236 -12.20 -10.67 -4.85
CA LEU A 236 -11.41 -9.64 -5.55
C LEU A 236 -9.94 -10.08 -5.70
N VAL A 237 -9.34 -10.65 -4.63
CA VAL A 237 -7.97 -11.19 -4.65
C VAL A 237 -7.86 -12.33 -5.66
N PHE A 238 -8.83 -13.25 -5.70
CA PHE A 238 -8.85 -14.31 -6.70
C PHE A 238 -8.93 -13.74 -8.12
N SER A 239 -9.81 -12.75 -8.34
CA SER A 239 -9.99 -12.11 -9.65
C SER A 239 -8.71 -11.44 -10.15
N ILE A 240 -7.99 -10.71 -9.29
CA ILE A 240 -6.71 -10.08 -9.68
C ILE A 240 -5.60 -11.10 -9.89
N LEU A 241 -5.59 -12.23 -9.16
CA LEU A 241 -4.61 -13.31 -9.39
C LEU A 241 -4.83 -14.03 -10.72
N VAL A 242 -6.08 -14.27 -11.11
CA VAL A 242 -6.43 -14.79 -12.44
C VAL A 242 -5.94 -13.80 -13.51
N LEU A 243 -6.22 -12.51 -13.33
CA LEU A 243 -5.80 -11.47 -14.26
C LEU A 243 -4.27 -11.36 -14.38
N ALA A 244 -3.56 -11.43 -13.25
CA ALA A 244 -2.09 -11.41 -13.19
C ALA A 244 -1.48 -12.63 -13.88
N THR A 245 -2.14 -13.79 -13.74
CA THR A 245 -1.76 -15.02 -14.43
C THR A 245 -1.97 -14.88 -15.94
N CYS A 246 -3.10 -14.34 -16.38
CA CYS A 246 -3.34 -14.02 -17.79
C CYS A 246 -2.31 -13.00 -18.32
N ASN A 247 -1.96 -11.98 -17.52
CA ASN A 247 -0.92 -11.01 -17.88
C ASN A 247 0.41 -11.69 -18.11
N LYS A 248 0.86 -12.54 -17.18
CA LYS A 248 2.14 -13.24 -17.31
C LYS A 248 2.17 -14.27 -18.44
N LEU A 249 1.12 -15.10 -18.59
CA LEU A 249 1.14 -16.26 -19.49
C LEU A 249 0.59 -15.97 -20.89
N TYR A 250 -0.32 -15.00 -21.01
CA TYR A 250 -0.97 -14.71 -22.28
C TYR A 250 -0.52 -13.38 -22.88
N PHE A 251 -0.61 -12.28 -22.12
CA PHE A 251 -0.39 -10.94 -22.65
C PHE A 251 1.10 -10.59 -22.82
N THR A 252 1.95 -10.87 -21.82
CA THR A 252 3.39 -10.58 -21.87
C THR A 252 4.11 -11.27 -23.04
N PRO A 253 3.92 -12.58 -23.31
CA PRO A 253 4.58 -13.23 -24.45
C PRO A 253 4.14 -12.70 -25.81
N ARG A 254 2.94 -12.10 -25.89
CA ARG A 254 2.34 -11.57 -27.13
C ARG A 254 2.61 -10.08 -27.34
N LEU A 255 3.42 -9.42 -26.51
CA LEU A 255 3.70 -7.98 -26.62
C LEU A 255 4.34 -7.57 -27.97
N ASP A 256 4.96 -8.51 -28.69
CA ASP A 256 5.53 -8.26 -30.03
C ASP A 256 4.46 -8.16 -31.13
N GLN A 257 3.25 -8.66 -30.86
CA GLN A 257 2.16 -8.61 -31.83
C GLN A 257 1.60 -7.18 -31.97
N PRO A 258 1.09 -6.80 -33.16
CA PRO A 258 0.49 -5.50 -33.38
C PRO A 258 -0.63 -5.20 -32.37
N ASN A 259 -0.67 -3.97 -31.85
CA ASN A 259 -1.66 -3.48 -30.88
C ASN A 259 -1.68 -4.15 -29.49
N MET A 260 -0.88 -5.19 -29.21
CA MET A 260 -0.94 -5.88 -27.93
C MET A 260 -0.54 -5.02 -26.72
N TYR A 261 0.33 -4.03 -26.91
CA TYR A 261 0.67 -3.03 -25.90
C TYR A 261 -0.55 -2.19 -25.44
N LYS A 262 -1.56 -1.97 -26.30
CA LYS A 262 -2.80 -1.26 -25.93
C LYS A 262 -3.69 -2.13 -25.07
N VAL A 263 -3.82 -3.41 -25.43
CA VAL A 263 -4.60 -4.40 -24.67
C VAL A 263 -3.94 -4.63 -23.31
N PHE A 264 -2.62 -4.88 -23.28
CA PHE A 264 -1.84 -5.01 -22.05
C PHE A 264 -2.07 -3.81 -21.11
N ARG A 265 -2.05 -2.59 -21.66
CA ARG A 265 -2.33 -1.37 -20.88
C ARG A 265 -3.73 -1.38 -20.26
N SER A 266 -4.74 -1.81 -21.01
CA SER A 266 -6.12 -1.90 -20.52
C SER A 266 -6.25 -2.94 -19.42
N VAL A 267 -5.59 -4.10 -19.58
CA VAL A 267 -5.59 -5.16 -18.56
C VAL A 267 -4.88 -4.69 -17.29
N LEU A 268 -3.74 -4.01 -17.43
CA LEU A 268 -3.02 -3.42 -16.30
C LEU A 268 -3.83 -2.32 -15.60
N THR A 269 -4.62 -1.53 -16.34
CA THR A 269 -5.59 -0.61 -15.74
C THR A 269 -6.67 -1.35 -14.95
N PHE A 270 -7.17 -2.47 -15.46
CA PHE A 270 -8.15 -3.29 -14.73
C PHE A 270 -7.53 -3.94 -13.48
N GLU A 271 -6.27 -4.38 -13.51
CA GLU A 271 -5.53 -4.81 -12.31
C GLU A 271 -5.43 -3.70 -11.27
N MET A 272 -5.10 -2.47 -11.68
CA MET A 272 -5.07 -1.32 -10.77
C MET A 272 -6.43 -1.03 -10.14
N LEU A 273 -7.52 -1.16 -10.90
CA LEU A 273 -8.89 -0.97 -10.39
C LEU A 273 -9.27 -2.08 -9.38
N LEU A 274 -8.95 -3.34 -9.68
CA LEU A 274 -9.16 -4.44 -8.74
C LEU A 274 -8.31 -4.28 -7.48
N GLY A 275 -7.04 -3.90 -7.62
CA GLY A 275 -6.14 -3.60 -6.51
C GLY A 275 -6.69 -2.48 -5.63
N PHE A 276 -7.17 -1.40 -6.24
CA PHE A 276 -7.84 -0.32 -5.53
C PHE A 276 -9.09 -0.78 -4.79
N ALA A 277 -9.95 -1.59 -5.43
CA ALA A 277 -11.12 -2.17 -4.78
C ALA A 277 -10.73 -3.02 -3.55
N ILE A 278 -9.67 -3.84 -3.64
CA ILE A 278 -9.15 -4.62 -2.52
C ILE A 278 -8.71 -3.72 -1.36
N LEU A 279 -8.04 -2.59 -1.64
CA LEU A 279 -7.62 -1.62 -0.62
C LEU A 279 -8.82 -0.95 0.04
N VAL A 280 -9.83 -0.56 -0.75
CA VAL A 280 -11.08 0.05 -0.26
C VAL A 280 -11.84 -0.92 0.64
N THR A 281 -12.01 -2.17 0.20
CA THR A 281 -12.66 -3.23 1.00
C THR A 281 -11.86 -3.55 2.26
N THR A 282 -10.53 -3.61 2.18
CA THR A 282 -9.67 -3.83 3.37
C THR A 282 -9.78 -2.69 4.38
N SER A 283 -9.80 -1.45 3.89
CA SER A 283 -10.02 -0.28 4.74
C SER A 283 -11.39 -0.39 5.41
N PHE A 284 -12.45 -0.65 4.63
CA PHE A 284 -13.82 -0.75 5.12
C PHE A 284 -13.97 -1.83 6.21
N MET A 285 -13.44 -3.03 5.93
CA MET A 285 -13.44 -4.17 6.84
C MET A 285 -12.79 -3.81 8.20
N THR A 286 -11.69 -3.06 8.17
CA THR A 286 -10.88 -2.77 9.36
C THR A 286 -11.24 -1.45 10.05
N THR A 287 -12.17 -0.65 9.52
CA THR A 287 -12.60 0.62 10.14
C THR A 287 -14.09 0.69 10.41
N VAL A 288 -14.92 0.13 9.53
CA VAL A 288 -16.38 0.22 9.62
C VAL A 288 -16.98 -1.02 10.27
N VAL A 289 -16.50 -2.20 9.86
CA VAL A 289 -17.02 -3.47 10.38
C VAL A 289 -16.33 -3.83 11.69
N GLY A 290 -15.00 -3.83 11.71
CA GLY A 290 -14.23 -4.29 12.88
C GLY A 290 -14.26 -5.81 13.03
N ILE A 291 -13.34 -6.36 13.83
CA ILE A 291 -13.44 -7.75 14.30
C ILE A 291 -14.21 -7.69 15.61
N ASP A 292 -15.31 -8.43 15.70
CA ASP A 292 -16.04 -8.64 16.94
C ASP A 292 -15.21 -9.50 17.93
#